data_AF-A0A367AGQ6-F1
#
_entry.id   AF-A0A367AGQ6-F1
#
_cell.length_a   1.000
_cell.length_b   1.000
_cell.length_c   1.000
_cell.angle_alpha   90.00
_cell.angle_beta   90.00
_cell.angle_gamma   90.00
#
_symmetry.space_group_name_H-M   'P 1'
#
loop_
_entity.id
_entity.type
_entity.pdbx_description
1 polymer ?
#
loop_
_entity_poly.entity_id
_entity_poly.type
_entity_poly.pdbx_seq_one_letter_code
_entity_poly.pdbx_strand_id
1 'polypeptide(L)'
;MGLTGEFAVRHLLNARPERGLRIMRTWTAHDSEHVRRLATEGSRAYLPWARRVPWLLAHPRATRSILDATYRDPAEYVRRSVANHLNDLSRVDPSVVTEAAAAWAGDPDATTPWLLRHGLRTLIKRADPTALALVGFTGDRLHVGRPRIPADVVPWSGDLTFTAVVTNDGETDATVAIDYSIGFRRANGSVSAKTFKLGSRHIAAGGSTVVTKTHSFRPITTRTYYPGAHSVTVQANGVLSPPREFVLGRAPADEDGDDDARRERRALQGTPGPRRQQGATS
;
A
#
# COMPACT_ATOMS: atom_id res chain seq x y z
N MET A 1 16.04 -8.40 -20.88
CA MET A 1 14.89 -9.09 -20.28
C MET A 1 15.33 -10.52 -19.97
N GLY A 2 15.67 -10.82 -18.72
CA GLY A 2 16.13 -12.16 -18.35
C GLY A 2 14.99 -13.17 -18.51
N LEU A 3 15.28 -14.32 -19.09
CA LEU A 3 14.31 -15.41 -19.20
C LEU A 3 14.06 -15.98 -17.80
N THR A 4 12.83 -15.89 -17.30
CA THR A 4 12.44 -16.48 -16.01
C THR A 4 11.46 -17.63 -16.25
N GLY A 5 11.70 -18.78 -15.61
CA GLY A 5 10.82 -19.95 -15.70
C GLY A 5 9.51 -19.82 -14.90
N GLU A 6 9.32 -18.71 -14.19
CA GLU A 6 8.24 -18.52 -13.21
C GLU A 6 6.84 -18.51 -13.85
N PHE A 7 6.72 -18.11 -15.11
CA PHE A 7 5.45 -18.18 -15.84
C PHE A 7 5.18 -19.59 -16.38
N ALA A 8 6.21 -20.26 -16.89
CA ALA A 8 6.10 -21.59 -17.48
C ALA A 8 5.71 -22.65 -16.43
N VAL A 9 6.35 -22.64 -15.25
CA VAL A 9 6.07 -23.61 -14.18
C VAL A 9 4.60 -23.58 -13.71
N ARG A 10 3.92 -22.44 -13.88
CA ARG A 10 2.52 -22.27 -13.46
C ARG A 10 1.53 -23.01 -14.35
N HIS A 11 1.90 -23.37 -15.58
CA HIS A 11 1.10 -24.32 -16.36
C HIS A 11 1.10 -25.71 -15.71
N LEU A 12 2.28 -26.17 -15.27
CA LEU A 12 2.44 -27.46 -14.61
C LEU A 12 1.72 -27.50 -13.26
N LEU A 13 1.84 -26.43 -12.46
CA LEU A 13 1.14 -26.31 -11.17
C LEU A 13 -0.39 -26.28 -11.33
N ASN A 14 -0.92 -25.68 -12.41
CA ASN A 14 -2.35 -25.73 -12.68
C ASN A 14 -2.82 -27.15 -13.06
N ALA A 15 -2.01 -27.88 -13.83
CA ALA A 15 -2.38 -29.22 -14.28
C ALA A 15 -2.20 -30.29 -13.19
N ARG A 16 -1.12 -30.20 -12.40
CA ARG A 16 -0.69 -31.24 -11.44
C ARG A 16 -0.02 -30.58 -10.20
N PRO A 17 -0.78 -29.86 -9.36
CA PRO A 17 -0.23 -29.01 -8.30
C PRO A 17 0.67 -29.76 -7.31
N GLU A 18 0.21 -30.87 -6.73
CA GLU A 18 0.97 -31.59 -5.71
C GLU A 18 2.27 -32.20 -6.28
N ARG A 19 2.19 -32.77 -7.50
CA ARG A 19 3.38 -33.28 -8.19
C ARG A 19 4.36 -32.15 -8.51
N GLY A 20 3.85 -31.01 -8.97
CA GLY A 20 4.66 -29.83 -9.26
C GLY A 20 5.38 -29.33 -8.01
N LEU A 21 4.67 -29.15 -6.89
CA LEU A 21 5.26 -28.70 -5.63
C LEU A 21 6.30 -29.69 -5.07
N ARG A 22 6.07 -30.99 -5.20
CA ARG A 22 7.06 -32.01 -4.81
C ARG A 22 8.36 -31.90 -5.62
N ILE A 23 8.28 -31.61 -6.92
CA ILE A 23 9.46 -31.36 -7.75
C ILE A 23 10.11 -30.02 -7.35
N MET A 24 9.32 -28.95 -7.19
CA MET A 24 9.84 -27.64 -6.78
C MET A 24 10.51 -27.68 -5.41
N ARG A 25 10.09 -28.56 -4.51
CA ARG A 25 10.75 -28.77 -3.22
C ARG A 25 12.19 -29.27 -3.37
N THR A 26 12.52 -30.06 -4.39
CA THR A 26 13.90 -30.51 -4.61
C THR A 26 14.79 -29.37 -5.11
N TRP A 27 14.21 -28.39 -5.81
CA TRP A 27 14.92 -27.22 -6.31
C TRP A 27 15.46 -26.31 -5.21
N THR A 28 14.92 -26.37 -3.98
CA THR A 28 15.39 -25.53 -2.86
C THR A 28 16.80 -25.91 -2.39
N ALA A 29 17.31 -27.08 -2.76
CA ALA A 29 18.67 -27.53 -2.42
C ALA A 29 19.64 -27.41 -3.60
N HIS A 30 19.22 -26.81 -4.71
CA HIS A 30 20.04 -26.70 -5.92
C HIS A 30 21.14 -25.63 -5.75
N ASP A 31 22.33 -25.86 -6.33
CA ASP A 31 23.48 -24.96 -6.21
C ASP A 31 23.21 -23.55 -6.76
N SER A 32 22.49 -23.47 -7.88
CA SER A 32 22.07 -22.20 -8.48
C SER A 32 20.94 -21.51 -7.70
N GLU A 33 21.19 -20.26 -7.27
CA GLU A 33 20.18 -19.40 -6.63
C GLU A 33 18.97 -19.12 -7.52
N HIS A 34 19.12 -19.15 -8.85
CA HIS A 34 18.00 -18.94 -9.77
C HIS A 34 17.00 -20.09 -9.73
N VAL A 35 17.48 -21.33 -9.57
CA VAL A 35 16.64 -22.52 -9.43
C VAL A 35 15.95 -22.53 -8.07
N ARG A 36 16.69 -22.20 -6.99
CA ARG A 36 16.09 -22.06 -5.65
C ARG A 36 15.02 -20.98 -5.62
N ARG A 37 15.29 -19.81 -6.21
CA ARG A 37 14.29 -18.74 -6.33
C ARG A 37 13.09 -19.17 -7.18
N LEU A 38 13.29 -19.92 -8.26
CA LEU A 38 12.17 -20.39 -9.07
C LEU A 38 11.19 -21.23 -8.23
N ALA A 39 11.69 -22.02 -7.27
CA ALA A 39 10.87 -22.76 -6.32
C ALA A 39 9.96 -21.83 -5.51
N THR A 40 10.50 -20.73 -4.97
CA THR A 40 9.75 -19.78 -4.14
C THR A 40 8.86 -18.85 -4.97
N GLU A 41 9.37 -18.32 -6.08
CA GLU A 41 8.70 -17.31 -6.92
C GLU A 41 7.59 -17.92 -7.79
N GLY A 42 7.87 -19.06 -8.44
CA GLY A 42 6.92 -19.73 -9.32
C GLY A 42 5.69 -20.26 -8.59
N SER A 43 5.85 -20.61 -7.31
CA SER A 43 4.79 -21.13 -6.44
C SER A 43 4.02 -20.05 -5.65
N ARG A 44 4.26 -18.76 -5.91
CA ARG A 44 3.53 -17.67 -5.23
C ARG A 44 2.02 -17.69 -5.53
N ALA A 45 1.23 -17.37 -4.51
CA ALA A 45 -0.22 -17.18 -4.64
C ALA A 45 -0.57 -16.02 -5.59
N TYR A 46 0.15 -14.88 -5.49
CA TYR A 46 -0.08 -13.65 -6.25
C TYR A 46 1.18 -13.16 -6.98
N LEU A 47 1.69 -13.98 -7.92
CA LEU A 47 2.76 -13.55 -8.82
C LEU A 47 2.26 -12.50 -9.82
N PRO A 48 2.85 -11.30 -9.91
CA PRO A 48 2.45 -10.28 -10.87
C PRO A 48 2.53 -10.76 -12.32
N TRP A 49 1.57 -10.35 -13.15
CA TRP A 49 1.45 -10.68 -14.59
C TRP A 49 1.31 -12.17 -14.94
N ALA A 50 1.47 -13.06 -13.97
CA ALA A 50 1.32 -14.48 -14.17
C ALA A 50 -0.13 -14.94 -14.02
N ARG A 51 -0.49 -16.02 -14.73
CA ARG A 51 -1.77 -16.69 -14.50
C ARG A 51 -1.88 -17.17 -13.05
N ARG A 52 -3.06 -17.01 -12.45
CA ARG A 52 -3.35 -17.52 -11.11
C ARG A 52 -3.34 -19.05 -11.11
N VAL A 53 -2.93 -19.66 -9.99
CA VAL A 53 -3.10 -21.11 -9.76
C VAL A 53 -4.14 -21.25 -8.65
N PRO A 54 -5.44 -21.47 -8.98
CA PRO A 54 -6.52 -21.48 -7.98
C PRO A 54 -6.28 -22.48 -6.85
N TRP A 55 -5.67 -23.62 -7.16
CA TRP A 55 -5.35 -24.64 -6.17
C TRP A 55 -4.45 -24.12 -5.04
N LEU A 56 -3.46 -23.25 -5.33
CA LEU A 56 -2.59 -22.66 -4.31
C LEU A 56 -3.33 -21.69 -3.37
N LEU A 57 -4.40 -21.05 -3.86
CA LEU A 57 -5.25 -20.20 -3.02
C LEU A 57 -6.13 -21.05 -2.08
N ALA A 58 -6.60 -22.20 -2.57
CA ALA A 58 -7.38 -23.14 -1.77
C ALA A 58 -6.52 -23.92 -0.76
N HIS A 59 -5.20 -24.03 -0.99
CA HIS A 59 -4.27 -24.79 -0.16
C HIS A 59 -3.07 -23.91 0.28
N PRO A 60 -3.27 -22.85 1.07
CA PRO A 60 -2.22 -21.89 1.43
C PRO A 60 -1.04 -22.51 2.18
N ARG A 61 -1.23 -23.66 2.85
CA ARG A 61 -0.18 -24.40 3.55
C ARG A 61 0.71 -25.24 2.62
N ALA A 62 0.31 -25.47 1.37
CA ALA A 62 0.99 -26.41 0.48
C ALA A 62 2.42 -25.99 0.10
N THR A 63 2.75 -24.69 0.15
CA THR A 63 4.09 -24.17 -0.16
C THR A 63 4.98 -24.04 1.07
N ARG A 64 4.48 -24.36 2.27
CA ARG A 64 5.21 -24.19 3.54
C ARG A 64 6.58 -24.86 3.54
N SER A 65 6.66 -26.10 3.04
CA SER A 65 7.91 -26.85 2.97
C SER A 65 8.98 -26.21 2.08
N ILE A 66 8.58 -25.46 1.04
CA ILE A 66 9.49 -24.71 0.17
C ILE A 66 10.02 -23.48 0.91
N LEU A 67 9.15 -22.75 1.62
CA LEU A 67 9.51 -21.55 2.37
C LEU A 67 10.41 -21.88 3.56
N ASP A 68 10.08 -22.91 4.34
CA ASP A 68 10.89 -23.36 5.47
C ASP A 68 12.30 -23.79 5.05
N ALA A 69 12.46 -24.29 3.82
CA ALA A 69 13.76 -24.68 3.29
C ALA A 69 14.63 -23.49 2.85
N THR A 70 14.04 -22.31 2.67
CA THR A 70 14.68 -21.18 1.97
C THR A 70 14.64 -19.86 2.73
N TYR A 71 14.00 -19.77 3.90
CA TYR A 71 13.97 -18.52 4.67
C TYR A 71 15.37 -18.05 5.12
N ARG A 72 16.31 -18.97 5.34
CA ARG A 72 17.73 -18.70 5.61
C ARG A 72 18.65 -18.89 4.40
N ASP A 73 18.10 -18.84 3.18
CA ASP A 73 18.92 -19.02 1.97
C ASP A 73 20.08 -18.02 1.95
N PRO A 74 21.32 -18.40 1.58
CA PRO A 74 22.45 -17.47 1.55
C PRO A 74 22.25 -16.33 0.55
N ALA A 75 21.48 -16.55 -0.52
CA ALA A 75 21.20 -15.55 -1.54
C ALA A 75 20.08 -14.60 -1.13
N GLU A 76 20.36 -13.30 -1.08
CA GLU A 76 19.34 -12.27 -0.86
C GLU A 76 18.24 -12.31 -1.93
N TYR A 77 18.62 -12.67 -3.16
CA TYR A 77 17.70 -12.85 -4.28
C TYR A 77 16.61 -13.89 -4.00
N VAL A 78 16.95 -14.97 -3.29
CA VAL A 78 15.99 -16.01 -2.86
C VAL A 78 15.19 -15.51 -1.65
N ARG A 79 15.85 -14.99 -0.60
CA ARG A 79 15.16 -14.49 0.62
C ARG A 79 14.11 -13.42 0.30
N ARG A 80 14.37 -12.54 -0.66
CA ARG A 80 13.41 -11.53 -1.12
C ARG A 80 12.16 -12.17 -1.76
N SER A 81 12.33 -13.27 -2.50
CA SER A 81 11.22 -14.05 -3.05
C SER A 81 10.42 -14.75 -1.96
N VAL A 82 11.09 -15.38 -0.98
CA VAL A 82 10.45 -15.97 0.22
C VAL A 82 9.60 -14.94 0.94
N ALA A 83 10.15 -13.76 1.22
CA ALA A 83 9.44 -12.69 1.90
C ALA A 83 8.24 -12.17 1.08
N ASN A 84 8.35 -12.06 -0.24
CA ASN A 84 7.21 -11.70 -1.09
C ASN A 84 6.14 -12.80 -1.12
N HIS A 85 6.54 -14.07 -1.15
CA HIS A 85 5.63 -15.20 -1.07
C HIS A 85 4.86 -15.19 0.25
N LEU A 86 5.56 -15.03 1.38
CA LEU A 86 4.94 -14.90 2.69
C LEU A 86 3.93 -13.75 2.74
N ASN A 87 4.30 -12.59 2.19
CA ASN A 87 3.41 -11.44 2.12
C ASN A 87 2.18 -11.70 1.23
N ASP A 88 2.30 -12.46 0.14
CA ASP A 88 1.15 -12.82 -0.68
C ASP A 88 0.18 -13.73 0.09
N LEU A 89 0.71 -14.69 0.86
CA LEU A 89 -0.10 -15.58 1.70
C LEU A 89 -0.90 -14.81 2.76
N SER A 90 -0.41 -13.65 3.22
CA SER A 90 -1.15 -12.82 4.20
C SER A 90 -2.51 -12.31 3.69
N ARG A 91 -2.70 -12.33 2.37
CA ARG A 91 -3.97 -11.96 1.70
C ARG A 91 -4.89 -13.16 1.51
N VAL A 92 -4.36 -14.38 1.64
CA VAL A 92 -5.09 -15.65 1.50
C VAL A 92 -5.50 -16.14 2.88
N ASP A 93 -4.52 -16.40 3.75
CA ASP A 93 -4.70 -16.89 5.11
C ASP A 93 -3.61 -16.30 6.02
N PRO A 94 -3.94 -15.27 6.83
CA PRO A 94 -3.01 -14.69 7.79
C PRO A 94 -2.45 -15.69 8.81
N SER A 95 -3.19 -16.75 9.18
CA SER A 95 -2.77 -17.70 10.22
C SER A 95 -1.54 -18.49 9.79
N VAL A 96 -1.51 -18.96 8.54
CA VAL A 96 -0.36 -19.68 7.97
C VAL A 96 0.91 -18.83 7.99
N VAL A 97 0.75 -17.52 7.79
CA VAL A 97 1.86 -16.57 7.77
C VAL A 97 2.41 -16.33 9.18
N THR A 98 1.54 -16.10 10.16
CA THR A 98 1.98 -15.87 11.54
C THR A 98 2.54 -17.15 12.18
N GLU A 99 1.99 -18.33 11.87
CA GLU A 99 2.55 -19.63 12.23
C GLU A 99 3.98 -19.82 11.69
N ALA A 100 4.20 -19.50 10.39
CA ALA A 100 5.52 -19.61 9.77
C ALA A 100 6.52 -18.61 10.39
N ALA A 101 6.09 -17.36 10.53
CA ALA A 101 6.92 -16.31 11.09
C ALA A 101 7.31 -16.58 12.55
N ALA A 102 6.39 -17.11 13.37
CA ALA A 102 6.68 -17.52 14.74
C ALA A 102 7.70 -18.65 14.80
N ALA A 103 7.56 -19.67 13.95
CA ALA A 103 8.55 -20.75 13.86
C ALA A 103 9.94 -20.23 13.47
N TRP A 104 10.03 -19.34 12.47
CA TRP A 104 11.29 -18.77 12.02
C TRP A 104 11.91 -17.81 13.03
N ALA A 105 11.09 -17.09 13.80
CA ALA A 105 11.56 -16.26 14.91
C ALA A 105 12.16 -17.11 16.06
N GLY A 106 11.74 -18.37 16.20
CA GLY A 106 12.30 -19.34 17.16
C GLY A 106 13.60 -20.01 16.72
N ASP A 107 13.95 -19.96 15.43
CA ASP A 107 15.21 -20.48 14.86
C ASP A 107 15.85 -19.46 13.88
N PRO A 108 16.18 -18.23 14.34
CA PRO A 108 16.60 -17.17 13.44
C PRO A 108 18.08 -17.28 13.03
N ASP A 109 18.39 -16.70 11.86
CA ASP A 109 19.74 -16.26 11.52
C ASP A 109 19.82 -14.72 11.45
N ALA A 110 20.99 -14.19 11.06
CA ALA A 110 21.20 -12.75 10.93
C ALA A 110 20.26 -12.06 9.91
N THR A 111 19.69 -12.79 8.96
CA THR A 111 18.85 -12.25 7.87
C THR A 111 17.35 -12.38 8.15
N THR A 112 16.99 -13.26 9.08
CA THR A 112 15.60 -13.57 9.45
C THR A 112 14.80 -12.34 9.91
N PRO A 113 15.33 -11.42 10.73
CA PRO A 113 14.58 -10.22 11.12
C PRO A 113 14.15 -9.34 9.92
N TRP A 114 15.01 -9.20 8.92
CA TRP A 114 14.68 -8.47 7.69
C TRP A 114 13.60 -9.20 6.89
N LEU A 115 13.73 -10.52 6.74
CA LEU A 115 12.77 -11.35 6.03
C LEU A 115 11.38 -11.25 6.67
N LEU A 116 11.28 -11.35 7.99
CA LEU A 116 10.02 -11.23 8.73
C LEU A 116 9.41 -9.83 8.56
N ARG A 117 10.19 -8.76 8.73
CA ARG A 117 9.71 -7.38 8.50
C ARG A 117 9.18 -7.18 7.08
N HIS A 118 9.88 -7.71 6.07
CA HIS A 118 9.46 -7.59 4.68
C HIS A 118 8.25 -8.46 4.36
N GLY A 119 8.20 -9.69 4.88
CA GLY A 119 7.14 -10.66 4.62
C GLY A 119 5.84 -10.38 5.37
N LEU A 120 5.91 -9.78 6.56
CA LEU A 120 4.75 -9.42 7.37
C LEU A 120 4.21 -8.01 7.08
N ARG A 121 4.79 -7.27 6.12
CA ARG A 121 4.46 -5.85 5.87
C ARG A 121 2.97 -5.56 5.69
N THR A 122 2.21 -6.45 5.06
CA THR A 122 0.74 -6.30 4.94
C THR A 122 0.05 -6.44 6.28
N LEU A 123 0.42 -7.43 7.09
CA LEU A 123 -0.15 -7.66 8.42
C LEU A 123 0.23 -6.55 9.40
N ILE A 124 1.49 -6.11 9.40
CA ILE A 124 1.96 -4.95 10.19
C ILE A 124 1.14 -3.71 9.83
N LYS A 125 0.89 -3.47 8.54
CA LYS A 125 0.08 -2.33 8.08
C LYS A 125 -1.38 -2.44 8.49
N ARG A 126 -1.92 -3.66 8.58
CA ARG A 126 -3.26 -3.97 9.13
C ARG A 126 -3.27 -4.01 10.66
N ALA A 127 -2.13 -3.76 11.30
CA ALA A 127 -1.93 -3.86 12.74
C ALA A 127 -2.35 -5.21 13.33
N ASP A 128 -2.00 -6.30 12.65
CA ASP A 128 -2.15 -7.64 13.20
C ASP A 128 -1.27 -7.79 14.46
N PRO A 129 -1.86 -8.10 15.65
CA PRO A 129 -1.11 -8.11 16.91
C PRO A 129 0.05 -9.10 16.91
N THR A 130 -0.16 -10.29 16.34
CA THR A 130 0.87 -11.34 16.28
C THR A 130 2.02 -10.90 15.38
N ALA A 131 1.73 -10.35 14.20
CA ALA A 131 2.76 -9.85 13.29
C ALA A 131 3.54 -8.66 13.87
N LEU A 132 2.87 -7.76 14.61
CA LEU A 132 3.51 -6.64 15.29
C LEU A 132 4.49 -7.13 16.36
N ALA A 133 4.05 -8.05 17.22
CA ALA A 133 4.91 -8.65 18.26
C ALA A 133 6.13 -9.36 17.67
N LEU A 134 5.94 -10.15 16.60
CA LEU A 134 7.02 -10.91 15.93
C LEU A 134 8.13 -10.02 15.36
N VAL A 135 7.87 -8.74 15.07
CA VAL A 135 8.90 -7.82 14.56
C VAL A 135 9.35 -6.78 15.59
N GLY A 136 8.96 -6.97 16.85
CA GLY A 136 9.40 -6.19 18.01
C GLY A 136 8.60 -4.92 18.27
N PHE A 137 7.37 -4.80 17.73
CA PHE A 137 6.47 -3.72 18.13
C PHE A 137 5.72 -4.11 19.41
N THR A 138 5.69 -3.19 20.37
CA THR A 138 5.16 -3.37 21.74
C THR A 138 4.30 -2.17 22.15
N GLY A 139 3.66 -2.24 23.31
CA GLY A 139 2.77 -1.20 23.84
C GLY A 139 1.33 -1.69 23.84
N ASP A 140 0.83 -1.94 25.05
CA ASP A 140 -0.50 -2.45 25.35
C ASP A 140 -1.53 -1.32 25.58
N ARG A 141 -1.06 -0.17 26.09
CA ARG A 141 -1.87 1.00 26.44
C ARG A 141 -1.43 2.23 25.67
N LEU A 142 -1.56 2.18 24.34
CA LEU A 142 -1.27 3.33 23.48
C LEU A 142 -2.50 4.21 23.30
N HIS A 143 -2.29 5.52 23.25
CA HIS A 143 -3.30 6.50 22.89
C HIS A 143 -2.80 7.38 21.75
N VAL A 144 -3.68 7.69 20.79
CA VAL A 144 -3.36 8.56 19.64
C VAL A 144 -4.34 9.73 19.60
N GLY A 145 -3.82 10.93 19.78
CA GLY A 145 -4.60 12.16 19.69
C GLY A 145 -5.11 12.42 18.27
N ARG A 146 -6.28 13.07 18.16
CA ARG A 146 -6.83 13.53 16.88
C ARG A 146 -5.79 14.38 16.12
N PRO A 147 -5.57 14.15 14.81
CA PRO A 147 -4.62 14.94 14.05
C PRO A 147 -5.00 16.43 14.04
N ARG A 148 -4.01 17.29 14.21
CA ARG A 148 -4.13 18.74 14.07
C ARG A 148 -3.64 19.15 12.69
N ILE A 149 -4.46 19.91 11.99
CA ILE A 149 -4.16 20.46 10.66
C ILE A 149 -4.17 21.99 10.72
N PRO A 150 -3.29 22.69 10.00
CA PRO A 150 -3.25 24.16 10.00
C PRO A 150 -4.48 24.81 9.36
N ALA A 151 -5.13 24.12 8.41
CA ALA A 151 -6.29 24.61 7.68
C ALA A 151 -7.20 23.44 7.29
N ASP A 152 -8.50 23.70 7.24
CA ASP A 152 -9.54 22.70 6.93
C ASP A 152 -9.79 22.55 5.43
N VAL A 153 -9.16 23.40 4.61
CA VAL A 153 -9.20 23.34 3.15
C VAL A 153 -7.79 23.16 2.62
N VAL A 154 -7.58 22.07 1.88
CA VAL A 154 -6.35 21.79 1.13
C VAL A 154 -6.56 22.24 -0.31
N PRO A 155 -5.75 23.17 -0.86
CA PRO A 155 -5.84 23.54 -2.27
C PRO A 155 -5.69 22.33 -3.19
N TRP A 156 -6.29 22.39 -4.38
CA TRP A 156 -6.05 21.36 -5.39
C TRP A 156 -4.56 21.30 -5.75
N SER A 157 -4.02 20.09 -5.90
CA SER A 157 -2.57 19.85 -6.03
C SER A 157 -1.71 20.34 -4.87
N GLY A 158 -2.32 20.80 -3.78
CA GLY A 158 -1.64 21.28 -2.57
C GLY A 158 -1.22 20.13 -1.65
N ASP A 159 -0.78 20.50 -0.46
CA ASP A 159 -0.25 19.58 0.53
C ASP A 159 -1.03 19.67 1.85
N LEU A 160 -1.36 18.51 2.41
CA LEU A 160 -1.89 18.40 3.76
C LEU A 160 -0.75 18.15 4.74
N THR A 161 -0.40 19.14 5.55
CA THR A 161 0.48 18.97 6.70
C THR A 161 -0.36 18.74 7.96
N PHE A 162 -0.02 17.73 8.74
CA PHE A 162 -0.69 17.44 10.01
C PHE A 162 0.30 17.01 11.08
N THR A 163 -0.11 17.17 12.34
CA THR A 163 0.59 16.64 13.51
C THR A 163 -0.34 15.76 14.33
N ALA A 164 0.20 14.80 15.08
CA ALA A 164 -0.53 14.03 16.08
C ALA A 164 0.37 13.69 17.27
N VAL A 165 -0.22 13.52 18.44
CA VAL A 165 0.48 13.06 19.64
C VAL A 165 0.20 11.58 19.82
N VAL A 166 1.24 10.78 20.00
CA VAL A 166 1.14 9.37 20.38
C VAL A 166 1.69 9.25 21.80
N THR A 167 0.88 8.70 22.70
CA THR A 167 1.21 8.52 24.12
C THR A 167 1.27 7.04 24.44
N ASN A 168 2.24 6.66 25.25
CA ASN A 168 2.29 5.36 25.90
C ASN A 168 1.81 5.52 27.34
N ASP A 169 0.55 5.15 27.59
CA ASP A 169 -0.06 5.16 28.92
C ASP A 169 0.23 3.85 29.70
N GLY A 170 1.16 3.03 29.18
CA GLY A 170 1.62 1.80 29.80
C GLY A 170 2.76 2.02 30.80
N GLU A 171 3.05 0.96 31.55
CA GLU A 171 4.08 0.96 32.60
C GLU A 171 5.47 0.55 32.08
N THR A 172 5.56 0.13 30.83
CA THR A 172 6.81 -0.26 30.17
C THR A 172 7.04 0.52 28.88
N ASP A 173 8.29 0.69 28.51
CA ASP A 173 8.67 1.30 27.24
C ASP A 173 8.08 0.55 26.03
N ALA A 174 7.69 1.32 25.01
CA ALA A 174 7.01 0.81 23.83
C ALA A 174 7.80 1.12 22.56
N THR A 175 7.96 0.11 21.70
CA THR A 175 8.38 0.31 20.31
C THR A 175 7.14 0.32 19.41
N VAL A 176 6.85 1.46 18.80
CA VAL A 176 5.56 1.73 18.17
C VAL A 176 5.74 1.96 16.67
N ALA A 177 5.01 1.19 15.85
CA ALA A 177 4.80 1.46 14.44
C ALA A 177 3.71 2.52 14.28
N ILE A 178 4.07 3.65 13.70
CA ILE A 178 3.16 4.77 13.45
C ILE A 178 2.88 4.86 11.95
N ASP A 179 1.61 4.79 11.61
CA ASP A 179 1.08 4.92 10.26
C ASP A 179 0.04 6.03 10.22
N TYR A 180 -0.30 6.51 9.02
CA TYR A 180 -1.44 7.40 8.84
C TYR A 180 -2.30 6.94 7.66
N SER A 181 -3.59 7.19 7.75
CA SER A 181 -4.56 6.87 6.71
C SER A 181 -5.22 8.13 6.21
N ILE A 182 -5.35 8.26 4.89
CA ILE A 182 -6.22 9.26 4.28
C ILE A 182 -7.49 8.55 3.82
N GLY A 183 -8.64 9.01 4.31
CA GLY A 183 -9.96 8.67 3.78
C GLY A 183 -10.17 9.42 2.47
N PHE A 184 -9.87 8.76 1.35
CA PHE A 184 -10.06 9.35 0.02
C PHE A 184 -11.50 9.24 -0.42
N ARG A 185 -12.10 10.37 -0.80
CA ARG A 185 -13.35 10.39 -1.54
C ARG A 185 -13.16 9.75 -2.91
N ARG A 186 -14.16 9.01 -3.38
CA ARG A 186 -14.24 8.40 -4.70
C ARG A 186 -15.24 9.14 -5.59
N ALA A 187 -15.23 8.85 -6.89
CA ALA A 187 -16.17 9.40 -7.86
C ALA A 187 -17.64 9.22 -7.43
N ASN A 188 -17.98 8.06 -6.85
CA ASN A 188 -19.32 7.73 -6.39
C ASN A 188 -19.68 8.30 -5.01
N GLY A 189 -18.83 9.18 -4.45
CA GLY A 189 -19.02 9.76 -3.12
C GLY A 189 -18.61 8.90 -1.93
N SER A 190 -18.33 7.60 -2.13
CA SER A 190 -17.82 6.74 -1.07
C SER A 190 -16.42 7.16 -0.61
N VAL A 191 -16.07 6.81 0.63
CA VAL A 191 -14.74 7.07 1.20
C VAL A 191 -13.99 5.76 1.35
N SER A 192 -12.74 5.71 0.86
CA SER A 192 -11.86 4.57 1.06
C SER A 192 -10.57 5.02 1.74
N ALA A 193 -10.23 4.37 2.85
CA ALA A 193 -8.97 4.62 3.54
C ALA A 193 -7.79 4.05 2.75
N LYS A 194 -6.72 4.84 2.64
CA LYS A 194 -5.41 4.36 2.21
C LYS A 194 -4.39 4.70 3.28
N THR A 195 -3.78 3.67 3.84
CA THR A 195 -2.74 3.79 4.86
C THR A 195 -1.36 3.95 4.24
N PHE A 196 -0.53 4.76 4.88
CA PHE A 196 0.84 5.11 4.53
C PHE A 196 1.74 4.95 5.76
N LYS A 197 2.99 4.55 5.53
CA LYS A 197 3.99 4.46 6.60
C LYS A 197 4.42 5.87 7.03
N LEU A 198 4.47 6.12 8.34
CA LEU A 198 5.05 7.34 8.90
C LEU A 198 6.41 7.05 9.52
N GLY A 199 6.53 5.98 10.31
CA GLY A 199 7.80 5.51 10.85
C GLY A 199 7.62 4.69 12.13
N SER A 200 8.71 4.44 12.84
CA SER A 200 8.69 3.80 14.16
C SER A 200 9.24 4.74 15.23
N ARG A 201 8.77 4.61 16.47
CA ARG A 201 9.23 5.39 17.62
C ARG A 201 9.39 4.50 18.83
N HIS A 202 10.43 4.78 19.61
CA HIS A 202 10.50 4.33 20.99
C HIS A 202 9.82 5.37 21.87
N ILE A 203 8.89 4.97 22.72
CA ILE A 203 8.16 5.84 23.63
C ILE A 203 8.27 5.25 25.03
N ALA A 204 8.89 5.99 25.95
CA ALA A 204 9.05 5.54 27.33
C ALA A 204 7.69 5.31 28.01
N ALA A 205 7.66 4.54 29.09
CA ALA A 205 6.48 4.43 29.96
C ALA A 205 5.97 5.81 30.40
N GLY A 206 4.67 6.06 30.28
CA GLY A 206 4.04 7.37 30.52
C GLY A 206 4.46 8.51 29.56
N GLY A 207 5.31 8.21 28.57
CA GLY A 207 5.87 9.19 27.65
C GLY A 207 4.97 9.48 26.46
N SER A 208 5.30 10.53 25.71
CA SER A 208 4.64 10.85 24.44
C SER A 208 5.62 11.34 23.39
N THR A 209 5.22 11.24 22.13
CA THR A 209 5.93 11.81 20.99
C THR A 209 4.96 12.54 20.08
N VAL A 210 5.40 13.64 19.49
CA VAL A 210 4.70 14.30 18.40
C VAL A 210 5.21 13.74 17.08
N VAL A 211 4.30 13.43 16.16
CA VAL A 211 4.62 13.10 14.78
C VAL A 211 4.09 14.18 13.85
N THR A 212 4.86 14.51 12.81
CA THR A 212 4.51 15.47 11.79
C THR A 212 4.64 14.81 10.42
N LYS A 213 3.68 15.06 9.53
CA LYS A 213 3.73 14.55 8.16
C LYS A 213 3.03 15.48 7.19
N THR A 214 3.59 15.56 5.99
CA THR A 214 2.99 16.21 4.83
C THR A 214 2.59 15.15 3.80
N HIS A 215 1.34 15.20 3.33
CA HIS A 215 0.82 14.36 2.25
C HIS A 215 0.46 15.23 1.05
N SER A 216 1.04 14.92 -0.10
CA SER A 216 0.81 15.70 -1.32
C SER A 216 -0.40 15.19 -2.12
N PHE A 217 -1.25 16.14 -2.54
CA PHE A 217 -2.37 15.92 -3.45
C PHE A 217 -2.02 16.25 -4.90
N ARG A 218 -0.73 16.42 -5.24
CA ARG A 218 -0.28 16.53 -6.63
C ARG A 218 -0.71 15.31 -7.44
N PRO A 219 -1.23 15.48 -8.67
CA PRO A 219 -1.65 14.37 -9.51
C PRO A 219 -0.56 13.30 -9.68
N ILE A 220 -0.95 12.04 -9.58
CA ILE A 220 -0.09 10.89 -9.83
C ILE A 220 -0.80 9.90 -10.76
N THR A 221 -0.04 9.13 -11.52
CA THR A 221 -0.58 8.18 -12.52
C THR A 221 -1.37 7.02 -11.88
N THR A 222 -1.11 6.72 -10.61
CA THR A 222 -1.69 5.56 -9.93
C THR A 222 -3.00 5.87 -9.18
N ARG A 223 -3.43 7.14 -9.15
CA ARG A 223 -4.61 7.55 -8.38
C ARG A 223 -5.17 8.90 -8.81
N THR A 224 -6.46 8.90 -9.07
CA THR A 224 -7.27 10.11 -9.24
C THR A 224 -7.75 10.62 -7.88
N TYR A 225 -7.60 11.92 -7.65
CA TYR A 225 -8.19 12.63 -6.52
C TYR A 225 -9.53 13.25 -6.90
N TYR A 226 -10.42 13.43 -5.93
CA TYR A 226 -11.73 14.03 -6.12
C TYR A 226 -11.90 15.17 -5.13
N PRO A 227 -12.50 16.31 -5.51
CA PRO A 227 -12.73 17.40 -4.57
C PRO A 227 -13.75 17.02 -3.50
N GLY A 228 -13.74 17.73 -2.37
CA GLY A 228 -14.70 17.57 -1.26
C GLY A 228 -14.11 16.89 -0.03
N ALA A 229 -14.99 16.37 0.83
CA ALA A 229 -14.65 15.87 2.15
C ALA A 229 -13.69 14.66 2.09
N HIS A 230 -12.62 14.75 2.86
CA HIS A 230 -11.62 13.73 3.12
C HIS A 230 -11.37 13.66 4.62
N SER A 231 -10.65 12.64 5.07
CA SER A 231 -10.20 12.56 6.46
C SER A 231 -8.75 12.10 6.56
N VAL A 232 -8.09 12.47 7.65
CA VAL A 232 -6.80 11.93 8.08
C VAL A 232 -6.95 11.30 9.46
N THR A 233 -6.37 10.11 9.62
CA THR A 233 -6.30 9.36 10.88
C THR A 233 -4.85 8.92 11.09
N VAL A 234 -4.37 8.97 12.32
CA VAL A 234 -3.06 8.40 12.71
C VAL A 234 -3.29 7.11 13.49
N GLN A 235 -2.39 6.16 13.31
CA GLN A 235 -2.43 4.82 13.90
C GLN A 235 -1.12 4.56 14.63
N ALA A 236 -1.19 3.98 15.82
CA ALA A 236 -0.05 3.48 16.59
C ALA A 236 -0.30 2.02 16.96
N ASN A 237 0.44 1.07 16.38
CA ASN A 237 0.24 -0.38 16.58
C ASN A 237 -1.24 -0.84 16.50
N GLY A 238 -2.04 -0.20 15.64
CA GLY A 238 -3.47 -0.51 15.46
C GLY A 238 -4.43 0.36 16.27
N VAL A 239 -3.95 1.08 17.27
CA VAL A 239 -4.77 2.08 17.96
C VAL A 239 -4.95 3.28 17.04
N LEU A 240 -6.19 3.56 16.65
CA LEU A 240 -6.56 4.64 15.76
C LEU A 240 -6.88 5.91 16.53
N SER A 241 -6.42 7.05 16.03
CA SER A 241 -6.93 8.34 16.46
C SER A 241 -8.38 8.55 16.01
N PRO A 242 -9.14 9.45 16.65
CA PRO A 242 -10.30 10.04 16.00
C PRO A 242 -9.90 10.65 14.63
N PRO A 243 -10.75 10.52 13.59
CA PRO A 243 -10.46 11.14 12.30
C PRO A 243 -10.51 12.67 12.40
N ARG A 244 -9.65 13.33 11.62
CA ARG A 244 -9.74 14.77 11.34
C ARG A 244 -10.19 14.96 9.90
N GLU A 245 -11.33 15.59 9.71
CA GLU A 245 -11.87 15.92 8.40
C GLU A 245 -11.19 17.16 7.81
N PHE A 246 -11.11 17.20 6.48
CA PHE A 246 -10.69 18.36 5.70
C PHE A 246 -11.35 18.30 4.31
N VAL A 247 -11.35 19.41 3.60
CA VAL A 247 -11.88 19.53 2.23
C VAL A 247 -10.74 19.65 1.25
N LEU A 248 -10.67 18.79 0.25
CA LEU A 248 -9.84 19.03 -0.92
C LEU A 248 -10.57 20.00 -1.86
N GLY A 249 -9.93 21.11 -2.19
CA GLY A 249 -10.45 22.13 -3.11
C GLY A 249 -10.76 21.57 -4.50
N ARG A 250 -11.47 22.35 -5.33
CA ARG A 250 -11.72 21.98 -6.72
C ARG A 250 -10.47 22.17 -7.56
N ALA A 251 -10.30 21.32 -8.57
CA ALA A 251 -9.38 21.62 -9.66
C ALA A 251 -9.72 23.02 -10.23
N PRO A 252 -8.71 23.78 -10.67
CA PRO A 252 -8.97 24.92 -11.54
C PRO A 252 -9.90 24.47 -12.66
N ALA A 253 -10.88 25.30 -13.03
CA ALA A 253 -11.57 25.07 -14.28
C ALA A 253 -10.51 25.09 -15.39
N ASP A 254 -10.58 24.16 -16.34
CA ASP A 254 -9.80 24.27 -17.56
C ASP A 254 -10.31 25.54 -18.28
N GLU A 255 -9.70 26.69 -18.01
CA GLU A 255 -10.07 27.96 -18.66
C GLU A 255 -9.66 27.99 -20.15
N ASP A 256 -8.99 26.95 -20.65
CA ASP A 256 -8.51 26.85 -22.03
C ASP A 256 -9.48 26.14 -23.01
N GLY A 257 -10.68 25.74 -22.57
CA GLY A 257 -11.65 25.04 -23.42
C GLY A 257 -12.84 25.86 -23.95
N ASP A 258 -13.14 27.01 -23.34
CA ASP A 258 -14.36 27.79 -23.64
C ASP A 258 -14.07 29.11 -24.38
N ASP A 259 -12.82 29.56 -24.44
CA ASP A 259 -12.48 30.82 -25.13
C ASP A 259 -12.43 30.65 -26.66
N ASP A 260 -12.11 29.46 -27.17
CA ASP A 260 -12.16 29.15 -28.60
C ASP A 260 -13.62 29.02 -29.08
N ALA A 261 -14.48 28.38 -28.29
CA ALA A 261 -15.92 28.28 -28.56
C ALA A 261 -16.64 29.63 -28.41
N ARG A 262 -16.20 30.53 -27.51
CA ARG A 262 -16.70 31.91 -27.42
C ARG A 262 -16.18 32.81 -28.53
N ARG A 263 -14.94 32.63 -28.99
CA ARG A 263 -14.40 33.34 -30.17
C ARG A 263 -15.10 32.96 -31.46
N GLU A 264 -15.38 31.68 -31.70
CA GLU A 264 -16.13 31.22 -32.87
C GLU A 264 -17.60 31.71 -32.84
N ARG A 265 -18.25 31.72 -31.67
CA ARG A 265 -19.62 32.25 -31.54
C ARG A 265 -19.70 33.78 -31.70
N ARG A 266 -18.65 34.53 -31.35
CA ARG A 266 -18.55 35.98 -31.60
C ARG A 266 -18.24 36.31 -33.07
N ALA A 267 -17.49 35.45 -33.78
CA ALA A 267 -17.20 35.64 -35.21
C ALA A 267 -18.43 35.41 -36.11
N LEU A 268 -19.39 34.60 -35.67
CA LEU A 268 -20.61 34.28 -36.42
C LEU A 268 -21.78 35.26 -36.21
N GLN A 269 -21.67 36.24 -35.30
CA GLN A 269 -22.78 37.13 -34.92
C GLN A 269 -22.55 38.64 -35.14
N GLY A 270 -21.62 39.09 -36.00
CA GLY A 270 -21.49 40.53 -36.19
C GLY A 270 -20.67 41.03 -37.37
N THR A 271 -21.33 41.20 -38.52
CA THR A 271 -21.10 42.37 -39.39
C THR A 271 -22.44 42.82 -40.00
N PRO A 272 -23.04 43.94 -39.57
CA PRO A 272 -24.20 44.51 -40.26
C PRO A 272 -23.75 45.15 -41.58
N GLY A 273 -24.36 44.75 -42.70
CA GLY A 273 -24.10 45.32 -44.02
C GLY A 273 -24.53 46.80 -44.12
N PRO A 274 -23.89 47.60 -44.99
CA PRO A 274 -24.11 49.04 -45.05
C PRO A 274 -25.50 49.39 -45.62
N ARG A 275 -26.23 50.25 -44.90
CA ARG A 275 -27.50 50.86 -45.34
C ARG A 275 -27.25 51.83 -46.50
N ARG A 276 -27.94 51.60 -47.63
CA ARG A 276 -28.06 52.56 -48.73
C ARG A 276 -28.89 53.76 -48.27
N GLN A 277 -28.33 54.96 -48.41
CA GLN A 277 -29.10 56.22 -48.39
C GLN A 277 -29.78 56.39 -49.75
N GLN A 278 -31.10 56.51 -49.75
CA GLN A 278 -31.86 57.16 -50.81
C GLN A 278 -32.54 58.36 -50.17
N GLY A 279 -32.10 59.56 -50.53
CA GLY A 279 -32.82 60.80 -50.30
C GLY A 279 -33.07 61.44 -51.65
N ALA A 280 -34.33 61.44 -52.08
CA ALA A 280 -34.82 62.24 -53.19
C ALA A 280 -35.46 63.51 -52.62
N THR A 281 -34.97 64.62 -53.15
CA THR A 281 -35.56 65.95 -53.36
C THR A 281 -37.00 66.24 -52.91
N SER A 282 -37.11 67.46 -52.37
CA SER A 282 -38.26 68.39 -52.22
C SER A 282 -39.03 68.34 -50.92
#